data_AF-A0A350ID61-F1
#
_entry.id   AF-A0A350ID61-F1
#
_cell.length_a   1.000
_cell.length_b   1.000
_cell.length_c   1.000
_cell.angle_alpha   90.00
_cell.angle_beta   90.00
_cell.angle_gamma   90.00
#
_symmetry.space_group_name_H-M   'P 1'
#
loop_
_entity.id
_entity.type
_entity.pdbx_description
1 polymer ?
#
loop_
_entity_poly.entity_id
_entity_poly.type
_entity_poly.pdbx_seq_one_letter_code
_entity_poly.pdbx_strand_id
1 'polypeptide(L)'
;MKRRNTMEFTYSDDLWSDLHKDVHGFRPSEIFMKNLLAFDDETKQNLWDALCEQLEENTKAKKAAEVVAVEKFEARIQDIIKLGAGNRTNALLWMSGTETFYHIQDVEHFVWEQGILFTNYGKQLVKDLAAIVDYKEYDYA
;
A
#
# COMPACT_ATOMS: atom_id res chain seq x y z
N MET A 1 -24.34 0.24 -46.13
CA MET A 1 -24.87 -0.08 -44.79
C MET A 1 -23.69 -0.08 -43.83
N LYS A 2 -23.44 1.02 -43.09
CA LYS A 2 -22.35 1.06 -42.10
C LYS A 2 -22.73 0.15 -40.94
N ARG A 3 -21.88 -0.81 -40.60
CA ARG A 3 -22.04 -1.63 -39.39
C ARG A 3 -22.09 -0.66 -38.20
N ARG A 4 -23.19 -0.68 -37.44
CA ARG A 4 -23.22 -0.04 -36.12
C ARG A 4 -22.19 -0.79 -35.28
N ASN A 5 -21.18 -0.09 -34.80
CA ASN A 5 -20.30 -0.61 -33.76
C ASN A 5 -21.19 -0.73 -32.52
N THR A 6 -21.61 -1.94 -32.17
CA THR A 6 -22.26 -2.19 -30.87
C THR A 6 -21.19 -1.90 -29.82
N MET A 7 -21.39 -0.84 -29.02
CA MET A 7 -20.57 -0.64 -27.83
C MET A 7 -20.74 -1.88 -26.94
N GLU A 8 -19.63 -2.48 -26.55
CA GLU A 8 -19.60 -3.56 -25.58
C GLU A 8 -19.47 -2.92 -24.20
N PHE A 9 -20.47 -3.11 -23.35
CA PHE A 9 -20.47 -2.61 -21.99
C PHE A 9 -19.71 -3.58 -21.08
N THR A 10 -18.79 -3.05 -20.29
CA THR A 10 -17.90 -3.80 -19.38
C THR A 10 -18.18 -3.52 -17.92
N TYR A 11 -19.09 -2.59 -17.61
CA TYR A 11 -19.47 -2.27 -16.24
C TYR A 11 -20.08 -3.48 -15.51
N SER A 12 -19.92 -3.53 -14.18
CA SER A 12 -20.53 -4.55 -13.32
C SER A 12 -21.28 -3.90 -12.16
N ASP A 13 -22.61 -4.10 -12.13
CA ASP A 13 -23.46 -3.58 -11.05
C ASP A 13 -23.07 -4.17 -9.68
N ASP A 14 -22.60 -5.44 -9.64
CA ASP A 14 -22.16 -6.13 -8.41
C ASP A 14 -20.82 -5.60 -7.88
N LEU A 15 -19.86 -5.31 -8.77
CA LEU A 15 -18.52 -4.86 -8.40
C LEU A 15 -18.43 -3.35 -8.18
N TRP A 16 -19.45 -2.59 -8.56
CA TRP A 16 -19.46 -1.13 -8.49
C TRP A 16 -19.11 -0.58 -7.10
N SER A 17 -19.73 -1.16 -6.07
CA SER A 17 -19.52 -0.68 -4.70
C SER A 17 -18.10 -0.94 -4.21
N ASP A 18 -17.48 -2.03 -4.63
CA ASP A 18 -16.12 -2.37 -4.24
C ASP A 18 -15.11 -1.52 -5.02
N LEU A 19 -15.32 -1.33 -6.33
CA LEU A 19 -14.49 -0.43 -7.14
C LEU A 19 -14.48 1.00 -6.59
N HIS A 20 -15.65 1.55 -6.25
CA HIS A 20 -15.73 2.88 -5.63
C HIS A 20 -15.01 2.93 -4.29
N LYS A 21 -15.08 1.86 -3.48
CA LYS A 21 -14.35 1.78 -2.22
C LYS A 21 -12.84 1.72 -2.43
N ASP A 22 -12.37 1.02 -3.45
CA ASP A 22 -10.94 0.93 -3.76
C ASP A 22 -10.38 2.27 -4.27
N VAL A 23 -11.19 3.07 -4.99
CA VAL A 23 -10.82 4.42 -5.46
C VAL A 23 -10.87 5.45 -4.33
N HIS A 24 -11.98 5.51 -3.57
CA HIS A 24 -12.25 6.62 -2.64
C HIS A 24 -12.06 6.29 -1.16
N GLY A 25 -11.89 5.01 -0.80
CA GLY A 25 -11.76 4.55 0.60
C GLY A 25 -13.09 4.37 1.34
N PHE A 26 -14.23 4.64 0.70
CA PHE A 26 -15.57 4.44 1.28
C PHE A 26 -16.54 3.92 0.21
N ARG A 27 -17.58 3.22 0.66
CA ARG A 27 -18.61 2.70 -0.26
C ARG A 27 -19.57 3.81 -0.70
N PRO A 28 -20.14 3.74 -1.91
CA PRO A 28 -21.17 4.66 -2.34
C PRO A 28 -22.36 4.65 -1.36
N SER A 29 -23.09 5.77 -1.31
CA SER A 29 -24.34 5.82 -0.54
C SER A 29 -25.40 4.89 -1.16
N GLU A 30 -26.31 4.38 -0.33
CA GLU A 30 -27.43 3.56 -0.81
C GLU A 30 -28.31 4.29 -1.82
N ILE A 31 -28.47 5.61 -1.67
CA ILE A 31 -29.24 6.45 -2.59
C ILE A 31 -28.57 6.47 -3.96
N PHE A 32 -27.24 6.65 -4.00
CA PHE A 32 -26.48 6.60 -5.24
C PHE A 32 -26.63 5.23 -5.92
N MET A 33 -26.49 4.13 -5.16
CA MET A 33 -26.63 2.77 -5.71
C MET A 33 -28.03 2.51 -6.29
N LYS A 34 -29.09 3.00 -5.64
CA LYS A 34 -30.46 2.91 -6.18
C LYS A 34 -30.64 3.72 -7.46
N ASN A 35 -30.04 4.92 -7.52
CA ASN A 35 -30.12 5.78 -8.70
C ASN A 35 -29.32 5.20 -9.88
N LEU A 36 -28.21 4.54 -9.61
CA LEU A 36 -27.37 3.90 -10.62
C LEU A 36 -28.16 2.90 -11.47
N LEU A 37 -29.06 2.12 -10.84
CA LEU A 37 -29.94 1.17 -11.55
C LEU A 37 -30.88 1.84 -12.57
N ALA A 38 -31.15 3.13 -12.41
CA ALA A 38 -32.01 3.90 -13.30
C ALA A 38 -31.24 4.64 -14.40
N PHE A 39 -29.91 4.65 -14.37
CA PHE A 39 -29.09 5.23 -15.43
C PHE A 39 -29.07 4.34 -16.66
N ASP A 40 -28.94 4.96 -17.84
CA ASP A 40 -28.72 4.24 -19.09
C ASP A 40 -27.32 3.60 -19.13
N ASP A 41 -27.18 2.59 -19.98
CA ASP A 41 -25.95 1.79 -20.08
C ASP A 41 -24.72 2.63 -20.46
N GLU A 42 -24.87 3.67 -21.29
CA GLU A 42 -23.77 4.55 -21.70
C GLU A 42 -23.31 5.40 -20.52
N THR A 43 -24.24 5.97 -19.75
CA THR A 43 -23.93 6.68 -18.51
C THR A 43 -23.23 5.79 -17.49
N LYS A 44 -23.71 4.57 -17.27
CA LYS A 44 -23.07 3.60 -16.36
C LYS A 44 -21.65 3.27 -16.82
N GLN A 45 -21.45 3.03 -18.10
CA GLN A 45 -20.15 2.73 -18.67
C GLN A 45 -19.17 3.88 -18.49
N ASN A 46 -19.58 5.12 -18.79
CA ASN A 46 -18.72 6.30 -18.62
C ASN A 46 -18.27 6.49 -17.17
N LEU A 47 -19.19 6.30 -16.21
CA LEU A 47 -18.88 6.38 -14.78
C LEU A 47 -17.97 5.23 -14.32
N TRP A 48 -18.16 4.02 -14.86
CA TRP A 48 -17.32 2.86 -14.60
C TRP A 48 -15.88 3.08 -15.10
N ASP A 49 -15.74 3.55 -16.34
CA ASP A 49 -14.44 3.81 -16.96
C ASP A 49 -13.69 4.91 -16.21
N ALA A 50 -14.40 5.95 -15.77
CA ALA A 50 -13.82 7.02 -14.94
C ALA A 50 -13.32 6.51 -13.57
N LEU A 51 -14.01 5.53 -12.96
CA LEU A 51 -13.52 4.89 -11.73
C LEU A 51 -12.32 3.98 -12.00
N CYS A 52 -12.31 3.25 -13.11
CA CYS A 52 -11.17 2.43 -13.52
C CYS A 52 -9.92 3.29 -13.75
N GLU A 53 -10.06 4.42 -14.46
CA GLU A 53 -8.97 5.37 -14.70
C GLU A 53 -8.40 5.92 -13.39
N GLN A 54 -9.29 6.38 -12.48
CA GLN A 54 -8.86 6.85 -11.15
C GLN A 54 -8.17 5.74 -10.34
N LEU A 55 -8.63 4.49 -10.41
CA LEU A 55 -7.98 3.37 -9.74
C LEU A 55 -6.57 3.13 -10.29
N GLU A 56 -6.38 3.21 -11.60
CA GLU A 56 -5.07 3.11 -12.23
C GLU A 56 -4.13 4.23 -11.79
N GLU A 57 -4.61 5.49 -11.79
CA GLU A 57 -3.85 6.65 -11.32
C GLU A 57 -3.44 6.49 -9.86
N ASN A 58 -4.38 6.13 -8.99
CA ASN A 58 -4.11 5.85 -7.58
C ASN A 58 -3.08 4.72 -7.41
N THR A 59 -3.17 3.67 -8.23
CA THR A 59 -2.21 2.56 -8.21
C THR A 59 -0.81 3.01 -8.64
N LYS A 60 -0.71 3.82 -9.70
CA LYS A 60 0.56 4.41 -10.18
C LYS A 60 1.16 5.32 -9.10
N ALA A 61 0.35 6.18 -8.49
CA ALA A 61 0.79 7.08 -7.41
C ALA A 61 1.26 6.31 -6.17
N LYS A 62 0.54 5.27 -5.74
CA LYS A 62 0.94 4.38 -4.63
C LYS A 62 2.30 3.73 -4.91
N LYS A 63 2.48 3.12 -6.09
CA LYS A 63 3.77 2.51 -6.49
C LYS A 63 4.92 3.51 -6.52
N ALA A 64 4.69 4.72 -7.03
CA ALA A 64 5.71 5.77 -7.02
C ALA A 64 6.07 6.20 -5.59
N ALA A 65 5.08 6.35 -4.71
CA ALA A 65 5.30 6.68 -3.30
C ALA A 65 6.07 5.56 -2.57
N GLU A 66 5.78 4.29 -2.85
CA GLU A 66 6.51 3.13 -2.31
C GLU A 66 8.00 3.17 -2.69
N VAL A 67 8.33 3.45 -3.96
CA VAL A 67 9.72 3.60 -4.41
C VAL A 67 10.43 4.73 -3.65
N VAL A 68 9.80 5.90 -3.57
CA VAL A 68 10.37 7.06 -2.86
C VAL A 68 10.55 6.77 -1.37
N ALA A 69 9.63 6.03 -0.73
CA ALA A 69 9.74 5.64 0.67
C ALA A 69 10.94 4.69 0.90
N VAL A 70 11.14 3.72 0.00
CA VAL A 70 12.30 2.82 0.05
C VAL A 70 13.61 3.59 -0.15
N GLU A 71 13.69 4.45 -1.17
CA GLU A 71 14.89 5.28 -1.43
C GLU A 71 15.24 6.17 -0.23
N LYS A 72 14.24 6.80 0.40
CA LYS A 72 14.43 7.59 1.62
C LYS A 72 14.93 6.75 2.79
N PHE A 73 14.41 5.53 2.95
CA PHE A 73 14.88 4.61 3.99
C PHE A 73 16.33 4.17 3.73
N GLU A 74 16.68 3.83 2.49
CA GLU A 74 18.05 3.47 2.13
C GLU A 74 19.03 4.62 2.31
N ALA A 75 18.63 5.85 1.95
CA ALA A 75 19.45 7.03 2.20
C ALA A 75 19.75 7.21 3.70
N ARG A 76 18.75 7.02 4.58
CA ARG A 76 18.95 7.05 6.04
C ARG A 76 19.95 5.99 6.51
N ILE A 77 19.89 4.76 5.98
CA ILE A 77 20.89 3.72 6.26
C ILE A 77 22.29 4.22 5.87
N GLN A 78 22.45 4.78 4.67
CA GLN A 78 23.76 5.27 4.21
C GLN A 78 24.29 6.41 5.07
N ASP A 79 23.42 7.32 5.51
CA ASP A 79 23.82 8.41 6.38
C ASP A 79 24.29 7.91 7.75
N ILE A 80 23.63 6.90 8.32
CA ILE A 80 24.06 6.27 9.58
C ILE A 80 25.38 5.51 9.41
N ILE A 81 25.60 4.87 8.25
CA ILE A 81 26.91 4.27 7.92
C ILE A 81 28.00 5.35 7.91
N LYS A 82 27.77 6.49 7.25
CA LYS A 82 28.71 7.63 7.21
C LYS A 82 28.97 8.23 8.58
N LEU A 83 27.98 8.21 9.48
CA LEU A 83 28.12 8.67 10.87
C LEU A 83 28.99 7.74 11.74
N GLY A 84 29.32 6.54 11.25
CA GLY A 84 30.27 5.64 11.91
C GLY A 84 29.75 4.23 12.19
N ALA A 85 28.53 3.88 11.77
CA ALA A 85 28.03 2.51 11.95
C ALA A 85 28.87 1.48 11.18
N GLY A 86 29.57 1.90 10.12
CA GLY A 86 30.56 1.10 9.39
C GLY A 86 29.97 0.10 8.40
N ASN A 87 28.83 -0.52 8.71
CA ASN A 87 28.11 -1.41 7.80
C ASN A 87 26.58 -1.31 7.99
N ARG A 88 25.83 -1.93 7.06
CA ARG A 88 24.37 -1.92 7.05
C ARG A 88 23.75 -2.55 8.30
N THR A 89 24.29 -3.68 8.78
CA THR A 89 23.76 -4.36 9.97
C THR A 89 23.81 -3.46 11.20
N ASN A 90 24.96 -2.85 11.46
CA ASN A 90 25.12 -1.89 12.55
C ASN A 90 24.21 -0.67 12.37
N ALA A 91 24.05 -0.17 11.15
CA ALA A 91 23.15 0.94 10.88
C ALA A 91 21.69 0.58 11.20
N LEU A 92 21.24 -0.61 10.82
CA LEU A 92 19.92 -1.12 11.17
C LEU A 92 19.74 -1.25 12.69
N LEU A 93 20.72 -1.81 13.39
CA LEU A 93 20.70 -1.90 14.86
C LEU A 93 20.65 -0.52 15.53
N TRP A 94 21.32 0.49 14.97
CA TRP A 94 21.24 1.86 15.47
C TRP A 94 19.86 2.46 15.23
N MET A 95 19.25 2.20 14.07
CA MET A 95 17.90 2.67 13.74
C MET A 95 16.83 2.05 14.63
N SER A 96 16.96 0.76 14.96
CA SER A 96 16.01 0.04 15.81
C SER A 96 16.40 0.03 17.29
N GLY A 97 17.49 0.69 17.68
CA GLY A 97 18.08 0.57 19.01
C GLY A 97 17.26 1.18 20.15
N THR A 98 16.26 2.01 19.83
CA THR A 98 15.28 2.52 20.81
C THR A 98 14.07 1.62 20.99
N GLU A 99 13.87 0.66 20.09
CA GLU A 99 12.76 -0.28 20.15
C GLU A 99 13.06 -1.38 21.17
N THR A 100 11.99 -1.96 21.72
CA THR A 100 12.07 -3.21 22.46
C THR A 100 11.25 -4.25 21.72
N PHE A 101 11.92 -5.27 21.20
CA PHE A 101 11.27 -6.37 20.50
C PHE A 101 10.99 -7.51 21.47
N TYR A 102 9.75 -7.99 21.49
CA TYR A 102 9.33 -9.20 22.20
C TYR A 102 8.94 -10.31 21.23
N HIS A 103 8.43 -9.94 20.06
CA HIS A 103 7.98 -10.85 19.02
C HIS A 103 8.27 -10.30 17.63
N ILE A 104 8.24 -11.14 16.59
CA ILE A 104 8.46 -10.73 15.21
C ILE A 104 7.45 -9.64 14.75
N GLN A 105 6.27 -9.59 15.35
CA GLN A 105 5.28 -8.54 15.09
C GLN A 105 5.76 -7.14 15.47
N ASP A 106 6.64 -7.02 16.47
CA ASP A 106 7.24 -5.74 16.86
C ASP A 106 8.23 -5.27 15.77
N VAL A 107 8.94 -6.21 15.14
CA VAL A 107 9.80 -5.94 13.98
C VAL A 107 8.97 -5.51 12.77
N GLU A 108 7.86 -6.21 12.50
CA GLU A 108 6.91 -5.82 11.45
C GLU A 108 6.35 -4.41 11.69
N HIS A 109 6.00 -4.10 12.94
CA HIS A 109 5.52 -2.77 13.34
C HIS A 109 6.59 -1.69 13.09
N PHE A 110 7.84 -1.91 13.51
CA PHE A 110 8.93 -0.98 13.23
C PHE A 110 9.08 -0.70 11.73
N VAL A 111 9.05 -1.74 10.88
CA VAL A 111 9.15 -1.58 9.42
C VAL A 111 7.91 -0.89 8.84
N TRP A 112 6.74 -1.09 9.43
CA TRP A 112 5.51 -0.38 9.08
C TRP A 112 5.59 1.11 9.38
N GLU A 113 6.14 1.50 10.53
CA GLU A 113 6.37 2.92 10.88
C GLU A 113 7.33 3.61 9.91
N GLN A 114 8.21 2.86 9.25
CA GLN A 114 9.06 3.39 8.19
C GLN A 114 8.33 3.60 6.85
N GLY A 115 7.06 3.20 6.75
CA GLY A 115 6.21 3.35 5.56
C GLY A 115 6.52 2.38 4.43
N ILE A 116 7.28 1.31 4.69
CA ILE A 116 7.79 0.41 3.64
C ILE A 116 7.39 -1.06 3.80
N LEU A 117 6.67 -1.43 4.88
CA LEU A 117 6.32 -2.84 5.18
C LEU A 117 5.71 -3.57 4.00
N PHE A 118 4.77 -2.95 3.28
CA PHE A 118 4.04 -3.62 2.20
C PHE A 118 4.82 -3.73 0.88
N THR A 119 6.01 -3.12 0.79
CA THR A 119 6.91 -3.27 -0.35
C THR A 119 7.67 -4.61 -0.30
N ASN A 120 8.18 -5.08 -1.44
CA ASN A 120 9.05 -6.26 -1.47
C ASN A 120 10.32 -6.07 -0.63
N TYR A 121 10.86 -4.84 -0.63
CA TYR A 121 12.00 -4.45 0.19
C TYR A 121 11.67 -4.55 1.69
N GLY A 122 10.57 -3.96 2.14
CA GLY A 122 10.16 -3.99 3.54
C GLY A 122 9.92 -5.42 4.05
N LYS A 123 9.28 -6.28 3.24
CA LYS A 123 9.10 -7.70 3.58
C LYS A 123 10.43 -8.44 3.76
N GLN A 124 11.45 -8.10 2.97
CA GLN A 124 12.79 -8.66 3.15
C GLN A 124 13.47 -8.05 4.38
N LEU A 125 13.33 -6.74 4.59
CA LEU A 125 13.89 -6.04 5.74
C LEU A 125 13.39 -6.60 7.07
N VAL A 126 12.11 -6.99 7.18
CA VAL A 126 11.59 -7.66 8.38
C VAL A 126 12.39 -8.92 8.70
N LYS A 127 12.71 -9.74 7.70
CA LYS A 127 13.51 -10.96 7.90
C LYS A 127 14.94 -10.63 8.31
N ASP A 128 15.53 -9.64 7.67
CA ASP A 128 16.91 -9.21 7.94
C ASP A 128 17.02 -8.65 9.38
N LEU A 129 16.08 -7.81 9.80
CA LEU A 129 16.00 -7.26 11.16
C LEU A 129 15.72 -8.37 12.19
N ALA A 130 14.73 -9.23 11.94
CA ALA A 130 14.36 -10.30 12.85
C ALA A 130 15.52 -11.28 13.13
N ALA A 131 16.49 -11.37 12.23
CA ALA A 131 17.69 -12.20 12.40
C ALA A 131 18.81 -11.53 13.22
N ILE A 132 18.78 -10.21 13.41
CA ILE A 132 19.86 -9.45 14.07
C ILE A 132 19.45 -8.75 15.35
N VAL A 133 18.15 -8.51 15.58
CA VAL A 133 17.66 -7.86 16.80
C VAL A 133 17.56 -8.85 17.95
N ASP A 134 17.80 -8.35 19.17
CA ASP A 134 17.59 -9.12 20.39
C ASP A 134 16.13 -9.04 20.82
N TYR A 135 15.55 -10.19 21.14
CA TYR A 135 14.20 -10.29 21.71
C TYR A 135 14.27 -10.37 23.23
N LYS A 136 13.43 -9.59 23.91
CA LYS A 136 13.24 -9.71 25.35
C LYS A 136 12.14 -10.73 25.65
N GLU A 137 12.28 -11.43 26.77
CA GLU A 137 11.21 -12.25 27.30
C GLU A 137 10.07 -11.36 27.81
N TYR A 138 8.83 -11.83 27.64
CA TYR A 138 7.66 -11.19 28.21
C TYR A 138 7.58 -11.56 29.69
N ASP A 139 7.71 -10.58 30.58
CA ASP A 139 7.51 -10.80 32.02
C ASP A 139 6.00 -10.75 32.32
N TYR A 140 5.41 -11.91 32.56
CA TYR A 140 4.02 -12.02 33.04
C TYR A 140 4.01 -11.81 34.56
N ALA A 141 4.23 -10.58 35.00
CA ALA A 141 4.10 -10.16 36.40
C ALA A 141 2.64 -9.90 36.80
#